data_AF-A0A149S3Z6-F1
#
_entry.id   AF-A0A149S3Z6-F1
#
_cell.length_a   1.000
_cell.length_b   1.000
_cell.length_c   1.000
_cell.angle_alpha   90.00
_cell.angle_beta   90.00
_cell.angle_gamma   90.00
#
_symmetry.space_group_name_H-M   'P 1'
#
loop_
_entity.id
_entity.type
_entity.pdbx_description
1 polymer ?
#
loop_
_entity_poly.entity_id
_entity_poly.type
_entity_poly.pdbx_seq_one_letter_code
_entity_poly.pdbx_strand_id
1 'polypeptide(L)'
;MLSVLNASFADSSKGIVASMLPVGKTDIVPFSRQHVWSHRSPEETRQLAVTMARQGVNIAYMAAALFVSRFELDAIAREEGLTLNRAPLRANARAWSLLDVGRLSRAWTAGETLSEIATRLGRTRDAVRKKRASLGLPARQGPAEAEWTAADVTTLMEHRSRKVGLRRLSKILNRSVGSLQRKLITMGLLADPQAIPSDPSVVLTWEQASRLTPHQRRGRSWQVRNSPTGLVVGFSRKACTTRWSVEMQHELAMRHFAHQSPDSVAEDFLLSKRTIVSQSGWLHLPRRAKKNLREGFDPSLSEVYITKMDYIRRECLGKRGFFFWSPRRGGRFTSRLHQQSAVMRSGD
;
A
#
# COMPACT_ATOMS: atom_id res chain seq x y z
N MET A 1 -29.21 -40.22 -83.36
CA MET A 1 -30.31 -41.05 -82.84
C MET A 1 -30.63 -40.52 -81.45
N LEU A 2 -31.66 -39.67 -81.32
CA LEU A 2 -32.95 -39.99 -80.66
C LEU A 2 -32.73 -40.59 -79.25
N SER A 3 -33.30 -40.14 -78.12
CA SER A 3 -34.36 -39.17 -77.81
C SER A 3 -34.69 -39.36 -76.31
N VAL A 4 -35.06 -38.29 -75.58
CA VAL A 4 -36.18 -38.25 -74.58
C VAL A 4 -35.95 -39.00 -73.23
N LEU A 5 -35.75 -38.28 -72.12
CA LEU A 5 -36.75 -37.81 -71.13
C LEU A 5 -37.55 -38.94 -70.44
N ASN A 6 -37.43 -39.08 -69.11
CA ASN A 6 -38.53 -38.72 -68.19
C ASN A 6 -38.18 -38.89 -66.70
N ALA A 7 -38.75 -37.98 -65.92
CA ALA A 7 -38.77 -37.92 -64.47
C ALA A 7 -40.08 -38.52 -63.91
N SER A 8 -40.06 -39.00 -62.65
CA SER A 8 -41.15 -38.97 -61.64
C SER A 8 -40.69 -39.75 -60.40
N PHE A 9 -40.49 -39.11 -59.24
CA PHE A 9 -41.44 -38.77 -58.15
C PHE A 9 -41.68 -39.91 -57.14
N ALA A 10 -41.29 -39.62 -55.87
CA ALA A 10 -41.78 -40.05 -54.54
C ALA A 10 -42.25 -41.51 -54.31
N ASP A 11 -41.99 -42.21 -53.19
CA ASP A 11 -42.08 -41.82 -51.78
C ASP A 11 -41.61 -43.00 -50.88
N SER A 12 -41.47 -42.73 -49.58
CA SER A 12 -41.57 -43.65 -48.44
C SER A 12 -40.34 -44.44 -47.93
N SER A 13 -39.59 -43.75 -47.06
CA SER A 13 -39.37 -44.09 -45.63
C SER A 13 -38.96 -45.52 -45.19
N LYS A 14 -37.70 -45.64 -44.75
CA LYS A 14 -37.23 -45.98 -43.38
C LYS A 14 -35.95 -46.83 -43.43
N GLY A 15 -34.89 -46.33 -42.79
CA GLY A 15 -33.67 -47.10 -42.58
C GLY A 15 -32.53 -46.22 -42.08
N ILE A 16 -32.53 -45.98 -40.78
CA ILE A 16 -31.54 -45.20 -40.04
C ILE A 16 -30.15 -45.84 -40.19
N VAL A 17 -29.21 -45.14 -40.83
CA VAL A 17 -27.78 -45.20 -40.49
C VAL A 17 -27.19 -43.82 -40.75
N ALA A 18 -26.76 -43.14 -39.68
CA ALA A 18 -26.20 -41.79 -39.75
C ALA A 18 -24.94 -41.78 -40.64
N SER A 19 -25.07 -41.08 -41.77
CA SER A 19 -24.00 -40.75 -42.70
C SER A 19 -22.92 -39.93 -41.99
N MET A 20 -21.70 -40.46 -42.06
CA MET A 20 -20.47 -39.70 -41.93
C MET A 20 -20.43 -38.58 -42.98
N LEU A 21 -20.22 -37.35 -42.53
CA LEU A 21 -19.68 -36.27 -43.35
C LEU A 21 -18.41 -35.71 -42.68
N PRO A 22 -17.44 -35.23 -43.49
CA PRO A 22 -16.07 -35.06 -43.08
C PRO A 22 -15.88 -33.74 -42.34
N VAL A 23 -15.40 -33.80 -41.10
CA VAL A 23 -14.94 -32.61 -40.37
C VAL A 23 -13.58 -32.22 -40.94
N GLY A 24 -13.52 -31.00 -41.48
CA GLY A 24 -12.31 -30.38 -41.98
C GLY A 24 -11.18 -30.41 -40.95
N LYS A 25 -9.97 -30.68 -41.43
CA LYS A 25 -8.72 -30.58 -40.70
C LYS A 25 -8.56 -29.16 -40.15
N THR A 26 -8.99 -28.93 -38.92
CA THR A 26 -8.36 -27.95 -38.07
C THR A 26 -7.07 -28.58 -37.58
N ASP A 27 -5.94 -28.13 -38.14
CA ASP A 27 -4.62 -28.38 -37.59
C ASP A 27 -4.57 -27.79 -36.18
N ILE A 28 -4.99 -28.58 -35.20
CA ILE A 28 -4.65 -28.36 -33.80
C ILE A 28 -3.17 -28.70 -33.72
N VAL A 29 -2.33 -27.69 -33.92
CA VAL A 29 -0.93 -27.75 -33.53
C VAL A 29 -0.93 -28.11 -32.05
N PRO A 30 -0.45 -29.28 -31.63
CA PRO A 30 -0.36 -29.57 -30.22
C PRO A 30 0.67 -28.62 -29.65
N PHE A 31 0.22 -27.67 -28.82
CA PHE A 31 1.09 -26.88 -27.98
C PHE A 31 1.76 -27.82 -26.98
N SER A 32 2.82 -28.46 -27.45
CA SER A 32 3.70 -29.32 -26.69
C SER A 32 4.43 -28.45 -25.67
N ARG A 33 3.82 -28.26 -24.49
CA ARG A 33 4.62 -27.95 -23.29
C ARG A 33 5.39 -29.21 -22.91
N GLN A 34 6.48 -29.46 -23.64
CA GLN A 34 7.59 -30.21 -23.07
C GLN A 34 8.15 -29.38 -21.92
N HIS A 35 7.61 -29.55 -20.71
CA HIS A 35 8.18 -28.96 -19.50
C HIS A 35 9.30 -29.87 -18.99
N VAL A 36 10.53 -29.45 -19.29
CA VAL A 36 11.82 -30.08 -18.96
C VAL A 36 12.17 -29.92 -17.47
N TRP A 37 11.27 -30.27 -16.55
CA TRP A 37 11.55 -30.23 -15.10
C TRP A 37 11.16 -31.52 -14.38
N SER A 38 11.32 -32.65 -15.06
CA SER A 38 11.19 -33.98 -14.48
C SER A 38 12.51 -34.37 -13.82
N HIS A 39 12.49 -34.45 -12.49
CA HIS A 39 13.53 -34.89 -11.55
C HIS A 39 14.58 -33.82 -11.18
N ARG A 40 14.43 -33.29 -9.96
CA ARG A 40 15.51 -32.60 -9.24
C ARG A 40 16.70 -33.56 -9.17
N SER A 41 17.91 -33.10 -9.49
CA SER A 41 19.09 -33.96 -9.35
C SER A 41 19.32 -34.34 -7.88
N PRO A 42 19.97 -35.48 -7.59
CA PRO A 42 20.32 -35.85 -6.21
C PRO A 42 21.08 -34.74 -5.49
N GLU A 43 21.97 -34.04 -6.19
CA GLU A 43 22.76 -32.93 -5.65
C GLU A 43 21.92 -31.69 -5.32
N GLU A 44 21.00 -31.29 -6.21
CA GLU A 44 20.05 -30.21 -5.92
C GLU A 44 19.09 -30.55 -4.76
N THR A 45 18.83 -31.84 -4.55
CA THR A 45 18.04 -32.35 -3.41
C THR A 45 18.83 -32.23 -2.12
N ARG A 46 20.10 -32.64 -2.15
CA ARG A 46 21.05 -32.50 -1.04
C ARG A 46 21.20 -31.02 -0.63
N GLN A 47 21.50 -30.14 -1.58
CA GLN A 47 21.70 -28.71 -1.29
C GLN A 47 20.44 -28.03 -0.73
N LEU A 48 19.26 -28.42 -1.23
CA LEU A 48 18.01 -27.91 -0.67
C LEU A 48 17.73 -28.47 0.73
N ALA A 49 18.03 -29.74 0.98
CA ALA A 49 17.93 -30.33 2.32
C ALA A 49 18.79 -29.58 3.34
N VAL A 50 20.04 -29.27 2.99
CA VAL A 50 20.95 -28.46 3.80
C VAL A 50 20.35 -27.08 4.09
N THR A 51 19.80 -26.42 3.07
CA THR A 51 19.16 -25.10 3.20
C THR A 51 17.95 -25.15 4.13
N MET A 52 17.08 -26.15 3.96
CA MET A 52 15.89 -26.36 4.80
C MET A 52 16.27 -26.65 6.26
N ALA A 53 17.30 -27.46 6.49
CA ALA A 53 17.81 -27.77 7.82
C ALA A 53 18.35 -26.51 8.54
N ARG A 54 19.16 -25.69 7.84
CA ARG A 54 19.69 -24.42 8.37
C ARG A 54 18.58 -23.41 8.72
N GLN A 55 17.47 -23.42 7.98
CA GLN A 55 16.29 -22.61 8.28
C GLN A 55 15.42 -23.16 9.43
N GLY A 56 15.78 -24.32 10.00
CA GLY A 56 15.05 -24.95 11.09
C GLY A 56 13.74 -25.62 10.66
N VAL A 57 13.60 -25.97 9.38
CA VAL A 57 12.41 -26.69 8.89
C VAL A 57 12.33 -28.07 9.55
N ASN A 58 11.14 -28.46 9.98
CA ASN A 58 10.92 -29.75 10.62
C ASN A 58 11.23 -30.92 9.67
N ILE A 59 11.91 -31.96 10.17
CA ILE A 59 12.34 -33.13 9.40
C ILE A 59 11.19 -33.82 8.66
N ALA A 60 10.00 -33.89 9.24
CA ALA A 60 8.85 -34.52 8.60
C ALA A 60 8.36 -33.71 7.38
N TYR A 61 8.43 -32.37 7.46
CA TYR A 61 8.13 -31.51 6.32
C TYR A 61 9.22 -31.56 5.25
N MET A 62 10.49 -31.69 5.64
CA MET A 62 11.60 -31.89 4.69
C MET A 62 11.39 -33.17 3.89
N ALA A 63 11.16 -34.31 4.58
CA ALA A 63 10.92 -35.60 3.93
C ALA A 63 9.73 -35.54 2.96
N ALA A 64 8.61 -34.93 3.40
CA ALA A 64 7.43 -34.77 2.56
C ALA A 64 7.66 -33.83 1.36
N ALA A 65 8.45 -32.77 1.53
CA ALA A 65 8.68 -31.77 0.49
C ALA A 65 9.70 -32.22 -0.57
N LEU A 66 10.71 -32.99 -0.16
CA LEU A 66 11.79 -33.45 -1.02
C LEU A 66 11.55 -34.86 -1.57
N PHE A 67 10.53 -35.57 -1.07
CA PHE A 67 10.25 -36.97 -1.42
C PHE A 67 11.41 -37.92 -1.08
N VAL A 68 12.09 -37.63 0.03
CA VAL A 68 13.23 -38.41 0.55
C VAL A 68 12.87 -39.04 1.90
N SER A 69 13.53 -40.15 2.22
CA SER A 69 13.38 -40.82 3.50
C SER A 69 14.03 -40.02 4.64
N ARG A 70 13.59 -40.28 5.89
CA ARG A 70 14.24 -39.67 7.07
C ARG A 70 15.70 -40.13 7.23
N PHE A 71 16.00 -41.37 6.83
CA PHE A 71 17.35 -41.92 6.89
C PHE A 71 18.33 -41.18 5.98
N GLU A 72 17.89 -40.83 4.77
CA GLU A 72 18.69 -40.01 3.84
C GLU A 72 18.95 -38.62 4.42
N LEU A 73 17.95 -38.00 5.05
CA LEU A 73 18.13 -36.71 5.71
C LEU A 73 19.10 -36.79 6.90
N ASP A 74 19.06 -37.88 7.68
CA ASP A 74 19.99 -38.11 8.78
C ASP A 74 21.42 -38.38 8.29
N ALA A 75 21.59 -38.99 7.11
CA ALA A 75 22.90 -39.16 6.47
C ALA A 75 23.48 -37.82 6.01
N ILE A 76 22.68 -37.02 5.28
CA ILE A 76 23.07 -35.67 4.85
C ILE A 76 23.41 -34.79 6.06
N ALA A 77 22.62 -34.84 7.13
CA ALA A 77 22.87 -34.06 8.33
C ALA A 77 24.16 -34.47 9.05
N ARG A 78 24.52 -35.76 9.05
CA ARG A 78 25.78 -36.25 9.61
C ARG A 78 26.99 -35.79 8.80
N GLU A 79 26.92 -35.88 7.47
CA GLU A 79 27.99 -35.42 6.58
C GLU A 79 28.23 -33.91 6.68
N GLU A 80 27.17 -33.12 6.84
CA GLU A 80 27.21 -31.65 6.84
C GLU A 80 27.28 -31.03 8.25
N GLY A 81 27.28 -31.85 9.31
CA GLY A 81 27.31 -31.39 10.70
C GLY A 81 26.07 -30.59 11.14
N LEU A 82 24.88 -30.93 10.64
CA LEU A 82 23.63 -30.18 10.85
C LEU A 82 22.76 -30.77 11.97
N THR A 83 22.08 -29.90 12.72
CA THR A 83 21.05 -30.32 13.69
C THR A 83 19.65 -30.24 13.06
N LEU A 84 18.94 -31.37 13.00
CA LEU A 84 17.58 -31.44 12.43
C LEU A 84 16.50 -31.15 13.46
N ASN A 85 15.49 -30.35 13.08
CA ASN A 85 14.34 -30.04 13.92
C ASN A 85 13.34 -31.22 13.96
N ARG A 86 13.14 -31.80 15.14
CA ARG A 86 12.27 -32.96 15.40
C ARG A 86 11.04 -32.64 16.26
N ALA A 87 10.67 -31.38 16.40
CA ALA A 87 9.52 -30.97 17.20
C ALA A 87 8.22 -31.66 16.72
N PRO A 88 7.30 -32.04 17.63
CA PRO A 88 6.03 -32.64 17.25
C PRO A 88 5.19 -31.67 16.41
N LEU A 89 4.53 -32.19 15.37
CA LEU A 89 3.66 -31.40 14.52
C LEU A 89 2.33 -31.11 15.23
N ARG A 90 1.81 -29.88 15.06
CA ARG A 90 0.52 -29.49 15.64
C ARG A 90 -0.62 -30.24 14.96
N ALA A 91 -1.44 -30.94 15.75
CA ALA A 91 -2.66 -31.61 15.29
C ALA A 91 -3.86 -30.66 15.38
N ASN A 92 -4.11 -29.87 14.34
CA ASN A 92 -5.38 -29.15 14.20
C ASN A 92 -5.83 -29.10 12.73
N ALA A 93 -7.12 -28.92 12.48
CA ALA A 93 -7.72 -28.96 11.14
C ALA A 93 -7.15 -27.90 10.16
N ARG A 94 -6.53 -26.83 10.68
CA ARG A 94 -5.91 -25.77 9.86
C ARG A 94 -4.42 -26.00 9.62
N ALA A 95 -3.80 -26.98 10.27
CA ALA A 95 -2.39 -27.32 10.10
C ALA A 95 -2.12 -27.85 8.69
N TRP A 96 -0.87 -27.76 8.25
CA TRP A 96 -0.44 -28.33 6.97
C TRP A 96 -0.17 -29.82 7.17
N SER A 97 -0.98 -30.68 6.55
CA SER A 97 -0.70 -32.11 6.57
C SER A 97 0.56 -32.42 5.76
N LEU A 98 1.22 -33.54 6.05
CA LEU A 98 2.36 -34.01 5.24
C LEU A 98 1.95 -34.25 3.78
N LEU A 99 0.71 -34.69 3.56
CA LEU A 99 0.12 -34.85 2.24
C LEU A 99 -0.01 -33.51 1.50
N ASP A 100 -0.50 -32.46 2.17
CA ASP A 100 -0.61 -31.12 1.58
C ASP A 100 0.76 -30.55 1.24
N VAL A 101 1.77 -30.80 2.08
CA VAL A 101 3.15 -30.39 1.83
C VAL A 101 3.72 -31.10 0.61
N GLY A 102 3.55 -32.42 0.50
CA GLY A 102 3.97 -33.16 -0.68
C GLY A 102 3.24 -32.69 -1.95
N ARG A 103 1.92 -32.46 -1.89
CA ARG A 103 1.14 -31.93 -3.02
C ARG A 103 1.60 -30.53 -3.43
N LEU A 104 1.87 -29.64 -2.48
CA LEU A 104 2.42 -28.31 -2.73
C LEU A 104 3.78 -28.42 -3.42
N SER A 105 4.71 -29.19 -2.85
CA SER A 105 6.06 -29.33 -3.40
C SER A 105 6.04 -29.91 -4.80
N ARG A 106 5.25 -30.95 -5.06
CA ARG A 106 5.13 -31.56 -6.39
C ARG A 106 4.60 -30.58 -7.44
N ALA A 107 3.54 -29.86 -7.12
CA ALA A 107 2.97 -28.87 -8.04
C ALA A 107 3.94 -27.70 -8.26
N TRP A 108 4.62 -27.27 -7.19
CA TRP A 108 5.65 -26.24 -7.25
C TRP A 108 6.92 -26.66 -7.97
N THR A 109 7.24 -27.94 -8.05
CA THR A 109 8.30 -28.43 -8.95
C THR A 109 7.79 -28.57 -10.38
N ALA A 110 6.53 -28.97 -10.58
CA ALA A 110 5.97 -29.26 -11.89
C ALA A 110 5.70 -28.04 -12.80
N GLY A 111 5.54 -26.85 -12.24
CA GLY A 111 5.27 -25.65 -13.05
C GLY A 111 4.06 -24.84 -12.61
N GLU A 112 3.26 -25.36 -11.68
CA GLU A 112 2.00 -24.73 -11.32
C GLU A 112 2.18 -23.38 -10.60
N THR A 113 1.27 -22.45 -10.88
CA THR A 113 1.20 -21.14 -10.24
C THR A 113 0.67 -21.26 -8.80
N LEU A 114 0.98 -20.28 -7.95
CA LEU A 114 0.43 -20.25 -6.58
C LEU A 114 -1.11 -20.25 -6.54
N SER A 115 -1.77 -19.77 -7.60
CA SER A 115 -3.23 -19.73 -7.69
C SER A 115 -3.80 -21.12 -7.98
N GLU A 116 -3.22 -21.85 -8.92
CA GLU A 116 -3.63 -23.22 -9.26
C GLU A 116 -3.42 -24.16 -8.06
N ILE A 117 -2.27 -24.05 -7.38
CA ILE A 117 -1.96 -24.81 -6.17
C ILE A 117 -2.96 -24.49 -5.05
N ALA A 118 -3.29 -23.22 -4.86
CA ALA A 118 -4.24 -22.77 -3.84
C ALA A 118 -5.64 -23.37 -4.05
N THR A 119 -6.15 -23.32 -5.29
CA THR A 119 -7.43 -23.92 -5.67
C THR A 119 -7.43 -25.43 -5.39
N ARG A 120 -6.37 -26.14 -5.79
CA ARG A 120 -6.27 -27.59 -5.64
C ARG A 120 -6.18 -28.04 -4.17
N LEU A 121 -5.57 -27.23 -3.32
CA LEU A 121 -5.42 -27.52 -1.88
C LEU A 121 -6.57 -26.99 -1.02
N GLY A 122 -7.54 -26.25 -1.61
CA GLY A 122 -8.59 -25.59 -0.83
C GLY A 122 -8.02 -24.55 0.15
N ARG A 123 -6.91 -23.89 -0.19
CA ARG A 123 -6.22 -22.91 0.67
C ARG A 123 -6.14 -21.56 -0.04
N THR A 124 -5.85 -20.50 0.71
CA THR A 124 -5.61 -19.18 0.11
C THR A 124 -4.23 -19.12 -0.56
N ARG A 125 -4.11 -18.32 -1.63
CA ARG A 125 -2.83 -18.03 -2.30
C ARG A 125 -1.74 -17.56 -1.33
N ASP A 126 -2.13 -16.77 -0.33
CA ASP A 126 -1.24 -16.27 0.71
C ASP A 126 -0.70 -17.38 1.62
N ALA A 127 -1.56 -18.32 2.02
CA ALA A 127 -1.18 -19.48 2.82
C ALA A 127 -0.19 -20.38 2.07
N VAL A 128 -0.42 -20.64 0.77
CA VAL A 128 0.50 -21.40 -0.08
C VAL A 128 1.85 -20.68 -0.21
N ARG A 129 1.84 -19.37 -0.45
CA ARG A 129 3.08 -18.56 -0.55
C ARG A 129 3.91 -18.62 0.73
N LYS A 130 3.26 -18.43 1.88
CA LYS A 130 3.89 -18.49 3.21
C LYS A 130 4.42 -19.89 3.51
N LYS A 131 3.63 -20.93 3.21
CA LYS A 131 4.07 -22.30 3.45
C LYS A 131 5.27 -22.66 2.58
N ARG A 132 5.23 -22.38 1.28
CA ARG A 132 6.37 -22.55 0.37
C ARG A 132 7.63 -21.86 0.94
N ALA A 133 7.51 -20.60 1.38
CA ALA A 133 8.63 -19.89 1.98
C ALA A 133 9.15 -20.57 3.25
N SER A 134 8.26 -21.02 4.13
CA SER A 134 8.63 -21.76 5.36
C SER A 134 9.23 -23.14 5.10
N LEU A 135 9.08 -23.69 3.89
CA LEU A 135 9.70 -24.93 3.45
C LEU A 135 11.04 -24.66 2.75
N GLY A 136 11.52 -23.41 2.69
CA GLY A 136 12.77 -23.08 2.00
C GLY A 136 12.78 -23.35 0.49
N LEU A 137 11.64 -23.74 -0.10
CA LEU A 137 11.53 -23.96 -1.54
C LEU A 137 11.87 -22.66 -2.26
N PRO A 138 12.70 -22.66 -3.32
CA PRO A 138 13.12 -21.44 -3.98
C PRO A 138 11.90 -20.67 -4.53
N ALA A 139 11.97 -19.34 -4.44
CA ALA A 139 11.03 -18.51 -5.17
C ALA A 139 11.35 -18.70 -6.66
N ARG A 140 10.31 -18.96 -7.46
CA ARG A 140 10.46 -18.81 -8.89
C ARG A 140 10.60 -17.33 -9.15
N GLN A 141 11.61 -16.94 -9.91
CA GLN A 141 11.75 -15.56 -10.36
C GLN A 141 10.42 -15.16 -10.99
N GLY A 142 9.68 -14.30 -10.29
CA GLY A 142 8.48 -13.75 -10.89
C GLY A 142 8.89 -12.85 -12.06
N PRO A 143 7.97 -12.52 -12.98
CA PRO A 143 8.22 -11.44 -13.95
C PRO A 143 8.58 -10.10 -13.29
N ALA A 144 8.31 -9.94 -12.00
CA ALA A 144 8.71 -8.77 -11.20
C ALA A 144 10.20 -8.79 -10.78
N GLU A 145 10.84 -9.96 -10.76
CA GLU A 145 12.24 -10.17 -10.33
C GLU A 145 13.20 -10.39 -11.51
N ALA A 146 12.69 -10.56 -12.73
CA ALA A 146 13.54 -10.53 -13.93
C ALA A 146 14.32 -9.21 -13.98
N GLU A 147 15.63 -9.27 -14.15
CA GLU A 147 16.48 -8.07 -14.28
C GLU A 147 15.96 -7.19 -15.43
N TRP A 148 16.03 -5.87 -15.26
CA TRP A 148 15.63 -4.94 -16.31
C TRP A 148 16.66 -4.96 -17.43
N THR A 149 16.31 -5.52 -18.58
CA THR A 149 17.19 -5.51 -19.75
C THR A 149 17.21 -4.13 -20.41
N ALA A 150 18.25 -3.85 -21.21
CA ALA A 150 18.31 -2.62 -22.00
C ALA A 150 17.11 -2.52 -22.97
N ALA A 151 16.68 -3.64 -23.56
CA ALA A 151 15.51 -3.69 -24.42
C ALA A 151 14.22 -3.31 -23.66
N ASP A 152 14.02 -3.84 -22.45
CA ASP A 152 12.85 -3.48 -21.61
C ASP A 152 12.79 -1.98 -21.32
N VAL A 153 13.95 -1.37 -21.08
CA VAL A 153 14.09 0.07 -20.80
C VAL A 153 13.75 0.89 -22.05
N THR A 154 14.26 0.51 -23.22
CA THR A 154 13.95 1.19 -24.49
C THR A 154 12.46 1.12 -24.81
N THR A 155 11.86 -0.07 -24.73
CA THR A 155 10.42 -0.27 -24.95
C THR A 155 9.59 0.53 -23.94
N LEU A 156 10.01 0.58 -22.68
CA LEU A 156 9.36 1.38 -21.65
C LEU A 156 9.41 2.88 -21.97
N MET A 157 10.55 3.41 -22.43
CA MET A 157 10.69 4.83 -22.81
C MET A 157 9.85 5.18 -24.04
N GLU A 158 9.88 4.35 -25.07
CA GLU A 158 9.13 4.56 -26.32
C GLU A 158 7.61 4.55 -26.09
N HIS A 159 7.11 3.63 -25.26
CA HIS A 159 5.69 3.61 -24.94
C HIS A 159 5.27 4.74 -23.99
N ARG A 160 6.21 5.28 -23.20
CA ARG A 160 5.96 6.46 -22.37
C ARG A 160 5.89 7.73 -23.18
N SER A 161 6.75 7.92 -24.18
CA SER A 161 6.64 9.06 -25.10
C SER A 161 5.31 9.05 -25.87
N ARG A 162 4.81 7.86 -26.22
CA ARG A 162 3.48 7.63 -26.83
C ARG A 162 2.30 7.70 -25.85
N LYS A 163 2.53 8.05 -24.57
CA LYS A 163 1.50 8.13 -23.50
C LYS A 163 0.65 6.87 -23.33
N VAL A 164 1.23 5.68 -23.57
CA VAL A 164 0.53 4.41 -23.39
C VAL A 164 0.29 4.13 -21.90
N GLY A 165 -0.93 3.72 -21.57
CA GLY A 165 -1.32 3.40 -20.20
C GLY A 165 -0.57 2.23 -19.58
N LEU A 166 -0.29 2.31 -18.28
CA LEU A 166 0.47 1.33 -17.50
C LEU A 166 -0.05 -0.11 -17.57
N ARG A 167 -1.38 -0.30 -17.65
CA ARG A 167 -1.99 -1.63 -17.74
C ARG A 167 -1.73 -2.32 -19.09
N ARG A 168 -1.57 -1.55 -20.16
CA ARG A 168 -1.23 -2.08 -21.47
C ARG A 168 0.25 -2.43 -21.50
N LEU A 169 1.09 -1.55 -20.95
CA LEU A 169 2.52 -1.79 -20.78
C LEU A 169 2.81 -3.04 -19.93
N SER A 170 2.04 -3.30 -18.87
CA SER A 170 2.22 -4.51 -18.06
C SER A 170 2.04 -5.80 -18.85
N LYS A 171 1.17 -5.79 -19.87
CA LYS A 171 0.96 -6.93 -20.76
C LYS A 171 2.09 -7.07 -21.78
N ILE A 172 2.53 -5.96 -22.37
CA ILE A 172 3.60 -5.92 -23.38
C ILE A 172 4.93 -6.40 -22.78
N LEU A 173 5.31 -5.83 -21.63
CA LEU A 173 6.57 -6.17 -20.96
C LEU A 173 6.44 -7.43 -20.09
N ASN A 174 5.24 -8.01 -19.99
CA ASN A 174 4.92 -9.10 -19.06
C ASN A 174 5.40 -8.82 -17.62
N ARG A 175 5.25 -7.58 -17.13
CA ARG A 175 5.66 -7.15 -15.77
C ARG A 175 4.48 -6.56 -15.01
N SER A 176 4.50 -6.62 -13.68
CA SER A 176 3.45 -5.99 -12.88
C SER A 176 3.45 -4.46 -13.02
N VAL A 177 2.27 -3.84 -12.92
CA VAL A 177 2.13 -2.37 -12.96
C VAL A 177 3.00 -1.69 -11.90
N GLY A 178 3.09 -2.27 -10.69
CA GLY A 178 3.95 -1.73 -9.62
C GLY A 178 5.45 -1.82 -9.95
N SER A 179 5.89 -2.87 -10.66
CA SER A 179 7.28 -2.98 -11.13
C SER A 179 7.60 -1.88 -12.16
N LEU A 180 6.68 -1.66 -13.12
CA LEU A 180 6.81 -0.57 -14.10
C LEU A 180 6.87 0.80 -13.42
N GLN A 181 5.97 1.08 -12.48
CA GLN A 181 5.96 2.34 -11.72
C GLN A 181 7.28 2.56 -10.99
N ARG A 182 7.78 1.55 -10.29
CA ARG A 182 9.04 1.65 -9.54
C ARG A 182 10.22 1.91 -10.47
N LYS A 183 10.30 1.22 -11.61
CA LYS A 183 11.36 1.46 -12.59
C LYS A 183 11.31 2.87 -13.17
N LEU A 184 10.12 3.37 -13.48
CA LEU A 184 9.95 4.73 -14.00
C LEU A 184 10.33 5.80 -12.98
N ILE A 185 10.04 5.56 -11.70
CA ILE A 185 10.52 6.41 -10.61
C ILE A 185 12.05 6.38 -10.56
N THR A 186 12.68 5.20 -10.60
CA THR A 186 14.14 5.05 -10.65
C THR A 186 14.76 5.77 -11.86
N MET A 187 14.07 5.77 -12.99
CA MET A 187 14.50 6.47 -14.21
C MET A 187 14.16 7.96 -14.23
N GLY A 188 13.48 8.49 -13.20
CA GLY A 188 13.05 9.89 -13.14
C GLY A 188 11.92 10.26 -14.10
N LEU A 189 11.29 9.28 -14.76
CA LEU A 189 10.19 9.47 -15.73
C LEU A 189 8.80 9.51 -15.08
N LEU A 190 8.73 9.20 -13.78
CA LEU A 190 7.58 9.48 -12.92
C LEU A 190 8.10 10.15 -11.65
N ALA A 191 7.38 11.17 -11.19
CA ALA A 191 7.61 11.72 -9.87
C ALA A 191 7.31 10.65 -8.82
N ASP A 192 8.25 10.39 -7.92
CA ASP A 192 7.96 9.61 -6.73
C ASP A 192 6.95 10.41 -5.89
N PRO A 193 5.74 9.89 -5.64
CA PRO A 193 4.76 10.57 -4.79
C PRO A 193 5.29 10.87 -3.38
N GLN A 194 6.31 10.13 -2.94
CA GLN A 194 6.95 10.28 -1.63
C GLN A 194 8.23 11.12 -1.66
N ALA A 195 8.75 11.46 -2.83
CA ALA A 195 9.89 12.36 -2.93
C ALA A 195 9.51 13.75 -2.45
N ILE A 196 10.47 14.42 -1.81
CA ILE A 196 10.33 15.79 -1.36
C ILE A 196 10.77 16.68 -2.52
N PRO A 197 9.88 17.52 -3.09
CA PRO A 197 10.25 18.43 -4.17
C PRO A 197 11.44 19.31 -3.79
N SER A 198 12.39 19.47 -4.71
CA SER A 198 13.55 20.33 -4.51
C SER A 198 13.17 21.81 -4.42
N ASP A 199 12.17 22.23 -5.22
CA ASP A 199 11.65 23.59 -5.21
C ASP A 199 10.91 23.88 -3.88
N PRO A 200 11.36 24.87 -3.08
CA PRO A 200 10.71 25.23 -1.82
C PRO A 200 9.36 25.93 -1.99
N SER A 201 9.01 26.40 -3.20
CA SER A 201 7.72 27.06 -3.47
C SER A 201 6.54 26.08 -3.51
N VAL A 202 6.83 24.80 -3.77
CA VAL A 202 5.81 23.74 -3.86
C VAL A 202 5.21 23.47 -2.49
N VAL A 203 3.88 23.47 -2.42
CA VAL A 203 3.15 23.05 -1.22
C VAL A 203 3.29 21.55 -1.04
N LEU A 204 3.89 21.15 0.08
CA LEU A 204 4.07 19.75 0.43
C LEU A 204 2.77 19.13 0.95
N THR A 205 2.60 17.83 0.72
CA THR A 205 1.66 17.01 1.51
C THR A 205 2.13 16.94 2.97
N TRP A 206 1.21 16.59 3.87
CA TRP A 206 1.57 16.42 5.28
C TRP A 206 2.61 15.32 5.46
N GLU A 207 2.51 14.20 4.73
CA GLU A 207 3.44 13.07 4.80
C GLU A 207 4.85 13.43 4.31
N GLN A 208 4.97 14.28 3.28
CA GLN A 208 6.27 14.78 2.83
C GLN A 208 6.87 15.72 3.87
N ALA A 209 6.07 16.63 4.42
CA ALA A 209 6.53 17.58 5.41
C ALA A 209 6.88 16.92 6.75
N SER A 210 6.16 15.88 7.18
CA SER A 210 6.39 15.22 8.47
C SER A 210 7.78 14.58 8.58
N ARG A 211 8.37 14.17 7.44
CA ARG A 211 9.74 13.64 7.33
C ARG A 211 10.84 14.69 7.46
N LEU A 212 10.51 15.97 7.27
CA LEU A 212 11.46 17.06 7.38
C LEU A 212 11.60 17.51 8.84
N THR A 213 12.82 17.85 9.24
CA THR A 213 13.05 18.56 10.51
C THR A 213 12.49 19.99 10.45
N PRO A 214 12.19 20.65 11.59
CA PRO A 214 11.71 22.04 11.59
C PRO A 214 12.61 23.02 10.82
N HIS A 215 13.94 22.79 10.84
CA HIS A 215 14.90 23.62 10.10
C HIS A 215 14.81 23.43 8.58
N GLN A 216 14.55 22.20 8.12
CA GLN A 216 14.37 21.89 6.70
C GLN A 216 13.03 22.39 6.14
N ARG A 217 12.02 22.58 7.00
CA ARG A 217 10.73 23.19 6.62
C ARG A 217 10.79 24.71 6.46
N ARG A 218 11.90 25.37 6.79
CA ARG A 218 12.03 26.83 6.65
C ARG A 218 11.82 27.27 5.21
N GLY A 219 10.99 28.30 5.02
CA GLY A 219 10.66 28.82 3.69
C GLY A 219 9.80 27.90 2.83
N ARG A 220 9.32 26.77 3.36
CA ARG A 220 8.41 25.84 2.70
C ARG A 220 7.02 25.91 3.31
N SER A 221 6.03 25.45 2.55
CA SER A 221 4.63 25.37 2.96
C SER A 221 4.11 23.94 2.81
N TRP A 222 3.14 23.55 3.63
CA TRP A 222 2.55 22.21 3.62
C TRP A 222 1.08 22.23 4.03
N GLN A 223 0.34 21.21 3.59
CA GLN A 223 -1.05 21.00 4.01
C GLN A 223 -1.13 20.45 5.44
N VAL A 224 -2.07 20.96 6.22
CA VAL A 224 -2.38 20.47 7.57
C VAL A 224 -3.14 19.15 7.46
N ARG A 225 -2.76 18.16 8.28
CA ARG A 225 -3.43 16.86 8.30
C ARG A 225 -4.87 16.99 8.77
N ASN A 226 -5.79 16.26 8.12
CA ASN A 226 -7.21 16.25 8.47
C ASN A 226 -7.85 17.65 8.47
N SER A 227 -7.32 18.60 7.69
CA SER A 227 -7.94 19.91 7.54
C SER A 227 -9.17 19.81 6.64
N PRO A 228 -10.37 20.22 7.09
CA PRO A 228 -11.59 20.20 6.29
C PRO A 228 -11.55 21.20 5.13
N THR A 229 -10.73 22.26 5.25
CA THR A 229 -10.58 23.32 4.25
C THR A 229 -9.32 23.17 3.40
N GLY A 230 -8.51 22.14 3.64
CA GLY A 230 -7.19 21.99 2.99
C GLY A 230 -6.20 23.08 3.40
N LEU A 231 -6.22 23.49 4.67
CA LEU A 231 -5.39 24.55 5.22
C LEU A 231 -3.91 24.32 4.94
N VAL A 232 -3.23 25.37 4.46
CA VAL A 232 -1.79 25.38 4.21
C VAL A 232 -1.09 26.24 5.26
N VAL A 233 -0.02 25.71 5.82
CA VAL A 233 0.83 26.40 6.79
C VAL A 233 2.29 26.35 6.33
N GLY A 234 3.08 27.30 6.79
CA GLY A 234 4.50 27.37 6.43
C GLY A 234 5.33 28.14 7.43
N PHE A 235 6.64 28.03 7.29
CA PHE A 235 7.60 28.83 8.04
C PHE A 235 8.14 29.98 7.21
N SER A 236 8.49 31.07 7.91
CA SER A 236 9.32 32.12 7.34
C SER A 236 10.65 31.53 6.82
N ARG A 237 11.23 32.16 5.78
CA ARG A 237 12.58 31.82 5.31
C ARG A 237 13.64 32.07 6.39
N LYS A 238 13.43 33.10 7.24
CA LYS A 238 14.42 33.57 8.22
C LYS A 238 14.34 32.83 9.57
N ALA A 239 13.21 32.22 9.91
CA ALA A 239 12.98 31.62 11.22
C ALA A 239 11.97 30.46 11.14
N CYS A 240 12.05 29.51 12.07
CA CYS A 240 11.07 28.42 12.24
C CYS A 240 9.78 28.92 12.90
N THR A 241 9.31 30.09 12.50
CA THR A 241 8.10 30.72 12.99
C THR A 241 7.08 30.77 11.86
N THR A 242 5.86 30.37 12.19
CA THR A 242 4.73 30.47 11.27
C THR A 242 4.06 31.83 11.42
N ARG A 243 3.59 32.39 10.29
CA ARG A 243 2.73 33.57 10.30
C ARG A 243 1.29 33.08 10.35
N TRP A 244 0.61 33.34 11.47
CA TRP A 244 -0.77 32.92 11.67
C TRP A 244 -1.72 33.73 10.79
N SER A 245 -2.29 33.10 9.77
CA SER A 245 -3.40 33.66 9.00
C SER A 245 -4.73 33.58 9.77
N VAL A 246 -5.76 34.25 9.27
CA VAL A 246 -7.10 34.23 9.87
C VAL A 246 -7.72 32.83 9.77
N GLU A 247 -7.47 32.12 8.67
CA GLU A 247 -7.93 30.75 8.42
C GLU A 247 -7.26 29.77 9.38
N MET A 248 -5.94 29.90 9.59
CA MET A 248 -5.21 29.08 10.57
C MET A 248 -5.75 29.26 11.99
N GLN A 249 -6.02 30.51 12.36
CA GLN A 249 -6.59 30.85 13.66
C GLN A 249 -8.00 30.28 13.83
N HIS A 250 -8.80 30.32 12.76
CA HIS A 250 -10.15 29.78 12.76
C HIS A 250 -10.15 28.26 12.91
N GLU A 251 -9.35 27.55 12.11
CA GLU A 251 -9.27 26.08 12.22
C GLU A 251 -8.70 25.63 13.57
N LEU A 252 -7.67 26.32 14.09
CA LEU A 252 -7.16 26.06 15.43
C LEU A 252 -8.28 26.19 16.48
N ALA A 253 -9.12 27.23 16.38
CA ALA A 253 -10.25 27.39 17.27
C ALA A 253 -11.27 26.26 17.12
N MET A 254 -11.62 25.85 15.90
CA MET A 254 -12.55 24.74 15.66
C MET A 254 -12.05 23.44 16.29
N ARG A 255 -10.77 23.10 16.06
CA ARG A 255 -10.11 21.95 16.70
C ARG A 255 -10.09 22.06 18.21
N HIS A 256 -9.92 23.28 18.74
CA HIS A 256 -9.96 23.52 20.18
C HIS A 256 -11.34 23.23 20.77
N PHE A 257 -12.41 23.76 20.16
CA PHE A 257 -13.79 23.53 20.58
C PHE A 257 -14.24 22.07 20.39
N ALA A 258 -13.72 21.38 19.37
CA ALA A 258 -13.88 19.94 19.20
C ALA A 258 -13.09 19.09 20.23
N HIS A 259 -12.42 19.74 21.19
CA HIS A 259 -11.59 19.11 22.22
C HIS A 259 -10.40 18.28 21.69
N GLN A 260 -9.90 18.54 20.49
CA GLN A 260 -8.66 17.88 20.01
C GLN A 260 -7.47 18.27 20.91
N SER A 261 -6.68 17.30 21.34
CA SER A 261 -5.56 17.50 22.25
C SER A 261 -4.52 18.47 21.65
N PRO A 262 -3.87 19.34 22.44
CA PRO A 262 -2.84 20.24 21.92
C PRO A 262 -1.67 19.50 21.25
N ASP A 263 -1.38 18.27 21.69
CA ASP A 263 -0.31 17.44 21.13
C ASP A 263 -0.71 16.94 19.73
N SER A 264 -1.94 16.45 19.57
CA SER A 264 -2.46 16.00 18.27
C SER A 264 -2.63 17.17 17.29
N VAL A 265 -3.08 18.34 17.75
CA VAL A 265 -3.12 19.55 16.91
C VAL A 265 -1.71 19.95 16.47
N ALA A 266 -0.72 19.86 17.36
CA ALA A 266 0.67 20.17 17.05
C ALA A 266 1.24 19.21 16.00
N GLU A 267 0.94 17.92 16.10
CA GLU A 267 1.27 16.91 15.09
C GLU A 267 0.62 17.21 13.74
N ASP A 268 -0.69 17.46 13.71
CA ASP A 268 -1.43 17.74 12.47
C ASP A 268 -0.91 19.00 11.76
N PHE A 269 -0.53 20.03 12.52
CA PHE A 269 0.05 21.26 11.97
C PHE A 269 1.56 21.16 11.70
N LEU A 270 2.23 20.13 12.21
CA LEU A 270 3.69 20.01 12.26
C LEU A 270 4.38 21.22 12.94
N LEU A 271 3.75 21.72 14.00
CA LEU A 271 4.21 22.82 14.84
C LEU A 271 4.52 22.33 16.25
N SER A 272 5.16 23.16 17.07
CA SER A 272 5.37 22.80 18.47
C SER A 272 4.07 22.93 19.28
N LYS A 273 3.86 22.05 20.27
CA LYS A 273 2.78 22.18 21.26
C LYS A 273 2.75 23.57 21.90
N ARG A 274 3.92 24.12 22.23
CA ARG A 274 4.06 25.47 22.80
C ARG A 274 3.47 26.54 21.87
N THR A 275 3.71 26.43 20.57
CA THR A 275 3.15 27.34 19.55
C THR A 275 1.62 27.26 19.52
N ILE A 276 1.07 26.04 19.52
CA ILE A 276 -0.39 25.81 19.52
C ILE A 276 -1.05 26.39 20.78
N VAL A 277 -0.49 26.11 21.96
CA VAL A 277 -1.00 26.60 23.24
C VAL A 277 -0.90 28.12 23.34
N SER A 278 0.23 28.69 22.92
CA SER A 278 0.43 30.15 22.89
C SER A 278 -0.62 30.82 22.00
N GLN A 279 -0.83 30.31 20.78
CA GLN A 279 -1.82 30.86 19.87
C GLN A 279 -3.25 30.73 20.40
N SER A 280 -3.58 29.60 21.02
CA SER A 280 -4.88 29.39 21.67
C SER A 280 -5.15 30.44 22.76
N GLY A 281 -4.11 30.82 23.51
CA GLY A 281 -4.18 31.88 24.53
C GLY A 281 -4.40 33.27 23.94
N TRP A 282 -3.80 33.58 22.79
CA TRP A 282 -4.02 34.83 22.06
C TRP A 282 -5.44 34.94 21.50
N LEU A 283 -6.02 33.80 21.11
CA LEU A 283 -7.40 33.71 20.61
C LEU A 283 -8.47 33.72 21.71
N HIS A 284 -8.08 33.80 22.99
CA HIS A 284 -9.00 33.81 24.15
C HIS A 284 -9.87 32.56 24.24
N LEU A 285 -9.36 31.42 23.76
CA LEU A 285 -10.11 30.17 23.82
C LEU A 285 -10.30 29.70 25.28
N PRO A 286 -11.46 29.11 25.61
CA PRO A 286 -11.76 28.68 26.97
C PRO A 286 -10.81 27.57 27.45
N ARG A 287 -10.63 27.46 28.77
CA ARG A 287 -9.91 26.32 29.35
C ARG A 287 -10.66 25.02 29.07
N ARG A 288 -9.92 23.96 28.75
CA ARG A 288 -10.46 22.62 28.49
C ARG A 288 -10.08 21.67 29.61
N ALA A 289 -11.02 20.84 30.06
CA ALA A 289 -10.73 19.80 31.02
C ALA A 289 -9.93 18.68 30.35
N LYS A 290 -8.87 18.18 31.00
CA LYS A 290 -8.02 17.09 30.47
C LYS A 290 -8.83 15.84 30.10
N LYS A 291 -9.86 15.51 30.90
CA LYS A 291 -10.75 14.36 30.68
C LYS A 291 -11.57 14.38 29.39
N ASN A 292 -11.71 15.55 28.76
CA ASN A 292 -12.50 15.71 27.53
C ASN A 292 -11.62 15.70 26.26
N LEU A 293 -10.29 15.67 26.40
CA LEU A 293 -9.38 15.75 25.25
C LEU A 293 -9.45 14.49 24.38
N ARG A 294 -9.35 14.70 23.07
CA ARG A 294 -9.43 13.64 22.04
C ARG A 294 -8.22 13.72 21.12
N GLU A 295 -7.80 12.61 20.54
CA GLU A 295 -6.71 12.60 19.57
C GLU A 295 -7.18 13.05 18.18
N GLY A 296 -8.33 12.52 17.73
CA GLY A 296 -8.92 12.85 16.44
C GLY A 296 -9.61 14.22 16.41
N PHE A 297 -9.64 14.82 15.23
CA PHE A 297 -10.44 16.00 14.95
C PHE A 297 -11.78 15.61 14.33
N ASP A 298 -12.88 16.00 14.98
CA ASP A 298 -14.24 15.89 14.45
C ASP A 298 -14.84 17.30 14.33
N PRO A 299 -14.98 17.84 13.11
CA PRO A 299 -15.54 19.17 12.88
C PRO A 299 -16.95 19.36 13.47
N SER A 300 -17.78 18.31 13.49
CA SER A 300 -19.18 18.40 13.94
C SER A 300 -19.30 18.77 15.42
N LEU A 301 -18.32 18.39 16.23
CA LEU A 301 -18.30 18.71 17.65
C LEU A 301 -18.01 20.18 17.92
N SER A 302 -17.32 20.87 17.02
CA SER A 302 -16.90 22.25 17.24
C SER A 302 -18.10 23.19 17.45
N GLU A 303 -19.11 23.11 16.57
CA GLU A 303 -20.34 23.91 16.64
C GLU A 303 -21.17 23.62 17.89
N VAL A 304 -21.27 22.34 18.26
CA VAL A 304 -21.99 21.90 19.47
C VAL A 304 -21.39 22.56 20.71
N TYR A 305 -20.06 22.53 20.85
CA TYR A 305 -19.40 23.10 22.03
C TYR A 305 -19.35 24.63 22.01
N ILE A 306 -19.23 25.26 20.84
CA ILE A 306 -19.34 26.72 20.71
C ILE A 306 -20.70 27.19 21.22
N THR A 307 -21.77 26.51 20.78
CA THR A 307 -23.16 26.81 21.19
C THR A 307 -23.35 26.55 22.68
N LYS A 308 -22.90 25.40 23.18
CA LYS A 308 -23.02 25.03 24.60
C LYS A 308 -22.32 26.02 25.53
N MET A 309 -21.18 26.58 25.12
CA MET A 309 -20.43 27.55 25.92
C MET A 309 -20.89 29.00 25.69
N ASP A 310 -21.81 29.25 24.74
CA ASP A 310 -22.24 30.58 24.28
C ASP A 310 -21.06 31.50 23.92
N TYR A 311 -20.09 30.95 23.18
CA TYR A 311 -18.95 31.70 22.67
C TYR A 311 -19.23 32.24 21.28
N ILE A 312 -18.70 33.43 20.98
CA ILE A 312 -18.72 34.02 19.65
C ILE A 312 -17.34 34.51 19.25
N ARG A 313 -17.11 34.54 17.94
CA ARG A 313 -15.95 35.20 17.34
C ARG A 313 -16.25 36.69 17.24
N ARG A 314 -15.40 37.52 17.84
CA ARG A 314 -15.48 38.99 17.81
C ARG A 314 -14.31 39.57 17.02
N GLU A 315 -14.56 40.66 16.32
CA GLU A 315 -13.50 41.55 15.84
C GLU A 315 -13.09 42.50 16.97
N CYS A 316 -11.79 42.78 17.09
CA CYS A 316 -11.23 43.63 18.12
C CYS A 316 -11.58 45.11 17.89
N LEU A 317 -12.20 45.75 18.88
CA LEU A 317 -12.69 47.14 18.77
C LEU A 317 -11.59 48.17 18.46
N GLY A 318 -10.34 47.92 18.86
CA GLY A 318 -9.20 48.81 18.59
C GLY A 318 -8.30 48.42 17.42
N LYS A 319 -8.61 47.34 16.68
CA LYS A 319 -7.79 46.90 15.53
C LYS A 319 -8.59 46.03 14.56
N ARG A 320 -8.90 46.58 13.37
CA ARG A 320 -9.60 45.85 12.30
C ARG A 320 -8.80 44.64 11.82
N GLY A 321 -9.51 43.56 11.48
CA GLY A 321 -8.95 42.29 11.03
C GLY A 321 -8.39 41.39 12.14
N PHE A 322 -8.45 41.81 13.41
CA PHE A 322 -8.01 41.00 14.55
C PHE A 322 -9.20 40.34 15.22
N PHE A 323 -9.26 39.01 15.12
CA PHE A 323 -10.35 38.22 15.67
C PHE A 323 -9.94 37.46 16.92
N PHE A 324 -10.86 37.32 17.85
CA PHE A 324 -10.68 36.50 19.05
C PHE A 324 -12.03 35.94 19.50
N TRP A 325 -12.01 34.99 20.43
CA TRP A 325 -13.20 34.34 20.95
C TRP A 325 -13.56 34.88 22.33
N SER A 326 -14.83 35.07 22.60
CA SER A 326 -15.30 35.53 23.89
C SER A 326 -16.71 35.00 24.17
N PRO A 327 -17.11 34.83 25.45
CA PRO A 327 -18.51 34.64 25.78
C PRO A 327 -19.36 35.76 25.16
N ARG A 328 -20.55 35.41 24.69
CA ARG A 328 -21.51 36.37 24.13
C ARG A 328 -21.91 37.42 25.17
N ARG A 329 -22.19 36.98 26.39
CA ARG A 329 -22.57 37.83 27.54
C ARG A 329 -21.37 38.02 28.48
N GLY A 330 -21.12 39.26 28.91
CA GLY A 330 -20.03 39.60 29.84
C GLY A 330 -18.61 39.35 29.28
N GLY A 331 -18.50 39.15 27.97
CA GLY A 331 -17.24 38.92 27.29
C GLY A 331 -16.40 40.18 27.08
N ARG A 332 -15.13 39.99 26.71
CA ARG A 332 -14.24 41.09 26.33
C ARG A 332 -14.55 41.58 24.92
N PHE A 333 -14.30 42.87 24.67
CA PHE A 333 -14.41 43.51 23.35
C PHE A 333 -13.05 43.83 22.71
N THR A 334 -11.96 43.67 23.47
CA THR A 334 -10.59 43.91 23.03
C THR A 334 -9.74 42.64 23.16
N SER A 335 -8.95 42.34 22.14
CA SER A 335 -8.01 41.20 22.15
C SER A 335 -6.79 41.47 23.05
N ARG A 336 -6.22 40.42 23.66
CA ARG A 336 -4.95 40.49 24.43
C ARG A 336 -3.80 41.04 23.61
N LEU A 337 -3.75 40.67 22.32
CA LEU A 337 -2.68 41.12 21.42
C LEU A 337 -2.74 42.64 21.20
N HIS A 338 -3.94 43.20 21.07
CA HIS A 338 -4.12 44.64 20.98
C HIS A 338 -3.77 45.33 22.31
N GLN A 339 -4.20 44.78 23.44
CA GLN A 339 -3.85 45.31 24.77
C GLN A 339 -2.32 45.37 24.97
N GLN A 340 -1.60 44.29 24.63
CA GLN A 340 -0.15 44.27 24.72
C GLN A 340 0.51 45.28 23.76
N SER A 341 0.01 45.39 22.53
CA SER A 341 0.52 46.35 21.55
C SER A 341 0.30 47.81 21.99
N ALA A 342 -0.81 48.09 22.69
CA ALA A 342 -1.11 49.41 23.22
C ALA A 342 -0.19 49.77 24.40
N VAL A 343 0.03 48.83 25.33
CA VAL A 343 0.96 49.00 26.47
C VAL A 343 2.38 49.28 26.00
N MET A 344 2.86 48.60 24.94
CA MET A 344 4.18 48.82 24.38
C MET A 344 4.34 50.17 23.66
N ARG A 345 3.23 50.85 23.30
CA ARG A 345 3.26 52.18 22.67
C ARG A 345 3.08 53.32 23.66
N SER A 346 2.53 53.05 24.85
CA SER A 346 2.32 54.03 25.91
C SER A 346 3.43 54.04 26.95
N GLY A 347 4.56 53.40 26.66
CA GLY A 347 5.74 53.29 27.53
C GLY A 347 6.91 54.20 27.11
N ASP A 348 6.67 55.12 26.18
CA ASP A 348 7.44 56.35 25.98
C ASP A 348 6.70 57.49 26.72
#